data_AF-A0A527H783-F1
#
_entry.id   AF-A0A527H783-F1
#
_cell.length_a   1.000
_cell.length_b   1.000
_cell.length_c   1.000
_cell.angle_alpha   90.00
_cell.angle_beta   90.00
_cell.angle_gamma   90.00
#
_symmetry.space_group_name_H-M   'P 1'
#
loop_
_entity.id
_entity.type
_entity.pdbx_description
1 polymer ?
#
loop_
_entity_poly.entity_id
_entity_poly.type
_entity_poly.pdbx_seq_one_letter_code
_entity_poly.pdbx_strand_id
1 'polypeptide(L)' 'MGIVLHDYQTTLKTRASLTGTGVHSGKEVSISFVPADADTGIVFQLFNG' A
#
# COMPACT_ATOMS: atom_id res chain seq x y z
N MET A 1 19.07 22.08 0.14
CA MET A 1 18.62 20.96 1.00
C MET A 1 18.10 19.88 0.07
N GLY A 2 18.93 18.87 -0.23
CA GLY A 2 18.59 17.81 -1.19
C GLY A 2 17.93 16.63 -0.49
N ILE A 3 16.94 16.03 -1.14
CA ILE A 3 16.40 14.72 -0.73
C ILE A 3 17.53 13.70 -0.74
N VAL A 4 17.72 12.97 0.37
CA VAL A 4 18.60 11.80 0.36
C VAL A 4 17.81 10.69 -0.32
N LEU A 5 18.11 10.44 -1.60
CA LEU A 5 17.56 9.29 -2.28
C LEU A 5 18.32 8.06 -1.80
N HIS A 6 17.60 7.10 -1.22
CA HIS A 6 18.18 5.78 -0.96
C HIS A 6 18.22 5.03 -2.30
N ASP A 7 19.41 4.65 -2.75
CA ASP A 7 19.64 4.00 -4.06
C ASP A 7 19.06 2.58 -4.17
N TYR A 8 18.51 2.02 -3.08
CA TYR A 8 17.89 0.71 -3.06
C TYR A 8 16.37 0.81 -3.07
N GLN A 9 15.71 -0.10 -3.77
CA GLN A 9 14.26 -0.24 -3.69
C GLN A 9 13.83 -0.61 -2.27
N THR A 10 12.68 -0.09 -1.86
CA THR A 10 12.09 -0.36 -0.55
C THR A 10 10.71 -0.98 -0.70
N THR A 11 10.38 -1.84 0.25
CA THR A 11 9.06 -2.46 0.39
C THR A 11 8.68 -2.48 1.87
N LEU A 12 7.47 -2.92 2.19
CA LEU A 12 7.02 -3.00 3.58
C LEU A 12 7.75 -4.11 4.33
N LYS A 13 8.12 -3.85 5.59
CA LYS A 13 8.74 -4.88 6.44
C LYS A 13 7.76 -6.01 6.80
N THR A 14 6.50 -5.66 7.04
CA THR A 14 5.44 -6.60 7.41
C THR A 14 4.10 -6.12 6.87
N ARG A 15 3.12 -7.03 6.76
CA ARG A 15 1.74 -6.67 6.41
C ARG A 15 1.16 -5.67 7.42
N ALA A 16 0.39 -4.72 6.93
CA ALA A 16 -0.44 -3.82 7.75
C ALA A 16 -1.85 -3.74 7.17
N SER A 17 -2.86 -3.61 8.02
CA SER A 17 -4.26 -3.50 7.60
C SER A 17 -4.92 -2.29 8.27
N LEU A 18 -5.76 -1.59 7.51
CA LEU A 18 -6.53 -0.43 7.94
C LEU A 18 -7.98 -0.60 7.53
N THR A 19 -8.90 -0.20 8.41
CA THR A 19 -10.32 -0.04 8.10
C THR A 19 -10.71 1.43 8.14
N GLY A 20 -11.65 1.84 7.31
CA GLY A 20 -12.13 3.22 7.25
C GLY A 20 -13.32 3.40 6.32
N THR A 21 -13.76 4.65 6.16
CA THR A 21 -14.92 4.98 5.32
C THR A 21 -14.49 5.40 3.92
N GLY A 22 -15.02 4.74 2.89
CA GLY A 22 -14.81 5.14 1.49
C GLY A 22 -15.47 6.49 1.20
N VAL A 23 -14.68 7.51 0.84
CA VAL A 23 -15.16 8.91 0.72
C VAL A 23 -16.27 9.11 -0.31
N HIS A 24 -16.34 8.26 -1.34
CA HIS A 24 -17.40 8.33 -2.36
C HIS A 24 -18.60 7.43 -2.06
N SER A 25 -18.38 6.26 -1.46
CA SER A 25 -19.45 5.30 -1.19
C SER A 25 -20.12 5.50 0.17
N GLY A 26 -19.44 6.13 1.12
CA GLY A 26 -19.83 6.19 2.53
C GLY A 26 -19.75 4.85 3.26
N LYS A 27 -19.32 3.77 2.59
CA LYS A 27 -19.27 2.41 3.15
C LYS A 27 -17.94 2.14 3.84
N GLU A 28 -17.94 1.25 4.83
CA GLU A 28 -16.71 0.72 5.40
C GLU A 28 -15.91 -0.04 4.33
N VAL A 29 -14.61 0.21 4.28
CA VAL A 29 -13.64 -0.44 3.41
C VAL A 29 -12.43 -0.88 4.23
N SER A 30 -11.85 -2.01 3.85
CA SER A 30 -10.62 -2.54 4.42
C SER A 30 -9.51 -2.52 3.36
N ILE A 31 -8.32 -2.06 3.74
CA ILE A 31 -7.12 -2.07 2.90
C ILE A 31 -6.05 -2.89 3.61
N SER A 32 -5.39 -3.77 2.86
CA SER A 32 -4.21 -4.49 3.33
C SER A 32 -3.00 -4.12 2.48
N PHE A 33 -1.97 -3.63 3.15
CA PHE A 33 -0.68 -3.34 2.57
C PHE A 33 0.24 -4.54 2.80
N VAL A 34 0.86 -5.04 1.73
CA VAL A 34 1.70 -6.24 1.77
C VAL A 34 3.07 -5.95 1.16
N PRO A 35 4.15 -6.61 1.64
CA PRO A 35 5.43 -6.59 0.97
C PRO A 35 5.29 -7.13 -0.46
N ALA A 36 6.16 -6.65 -1.34
CA ALA A 36 6.27 -7.06 -2.73
C ALA A 36 7.76 -7.16 -3.11
N ASP A 37 8.05 -8.00 -4.09
CA ASP A 37 9.40 -8.19 -4.63
C ASP A 37 9.89 -6.93 -5.36
N ALA A 38 11.21 -6.82 -5.52
CA ALA A 38 11.81 -5.75 -6.30
C ALA A 38 11.22 -5.67 -7.72
N ASP A 39 11.21 -4.47 -8.29
CA ASP A 39 10.69 -4.14 -9.62
C ASP A 39 9.17 -4.31 -9.81
N THR A 40 8.42 -4.68 -8.77
CA THR A 40 6.94 -4.78 -8.84
C THR A 40 6.28 -3.41 -9.02
N GLY A 41 6.88 -2.35 -8.46
CA GLY A 41 6.25 -1.03 -8.38
C GLY A 41 5.09 -0.97 -7.38
N ILE A 42 4.15 -0.04 -7.60
CA ILE A 42 2.96 0.12 -6.75
C ILE A 42 1.73 -0.45 -7.47
N VAL A 43 1.13 -1.49 -6.91
CA VAL A 43 -0.02 -2.19 -7.49
C VAL A 43 -1.22 -2.10 -6.55
N PHE A 44 -2.35 -1.63 -7.07
CA PHE A 44 -3.64 -1.70 -6.39
C PHE A 44 -4.38 -2.95 -6.86
N GLN A 45 -4.85 -3.77 -5.91
CA GLN A 45 -5.64 -4.96 -6.19
C GLN A 45 -7.00 -4.81 -5.52
N LEU A 46 -8.07 -4.94 -6.31
CA LEU A 46 -9.43 -4.97 -5.78
C LEU A 46 -9.77 -6.41 -5.40
N PHE A 47 -9.83 -6.70 -4.10
CA PHE A 47 -10.32 -7.97 -3.58
C PHE A 47 -11.78 -7.79 -3.17
N ASN A 48 -12.68 -8.08 -4.11
CA ASN A 48 -14.06 -8.38 -3.76
C ASN A 48 -14.07 -9.85 -3.37
N GLY A 49 -14.42 -10.16 -2.11
CA GLY A 49 -14.67 -11.53 -1.69
C GLY A 49 -15.71 -12.22 -2.57
#